data_AF-A0A3B0XG61-F1
#
_entry.id   AF-A0A3B0XG61-F1
#
_cell.length_a   1.000
_cell.length_b   1.000
_cell.length_c   1.000
_cell.angle_alpha   90.00
_cell.angle_beta   90.00
_cell.angle_gamma   90.00
#
_symmetry.space_group_name_H-M   'P 1'
#
loop_
_entity.id
_entity.type
_entity.pdbx_description
1 polymer ?
#
loop_
_entity_poly.entity_id
_entity_poly.type
_entity_poly.pdbx_seq_one_letter_code
_entity_poly.pdbx_strand_id
1 'polypeptide(L)'
;MNKLFKILIWLSVVVGIFISVLYYRSFLFSPEFNEPADVVISEISETLDIEIPSYQVSTDEIQIDNTPSSYDVSEVPVAMAEESNVHEKTLVDVADSQAVEQAMTEPSPSGEINSQLDMSEIVNAVKETVNEALDVFREKSRQQVEQVVADNASALSASELLFKARLAYWNRDLKAAEKTYIELTEMVDDPNAYGELGNVYYMQSRWKKASDAYYHAAIKLKDIKHIDQAFHLLRIIRGLDTDTADRLQTELQRSS
;
A
#
# COMPACT_ATOMS: atom_id res chain seq x y z
N MET A 1 40.42 -38.11 -13.47
CA MET A 1 39.56 -36.95 -13.84
C MET A 1 39.85 -35.82 -12.86
N ASN A 2 40.47 -34.73 -13.31
CA ASN A 2 41.08 -33.72 -12.43
C ASN A 2 40.01 -32.89 -11.71
N LYS A 3 40.30 -32.40 -10.49
CA LYS A 3 39.35 -31.57 -9.72
C LYS A 3 38.86 -30.35 -10.51
N LEU A 4 39.77 -29.70 -11.25
CA LEU A 4 39.46 -28.59 -12.15
C LEU A 4 38.39 -28.94 -13.21
N PHE A 5 38.45 -30.13 -13.80
CA PHE A 5 37.49 -30.57 -14.82
C PHE A 5 36.08 -30.77 -14.24
N LYS A 6 35.97 -31.26 -13.00
CA LYS A 6 34.67 -31.37 -12.30
C LYS A 6 34.06 -30.01 -11.98
N ILE A 7 34.89 -29.04 -11.59
CA ILE A 7 34.46 -27.65 -11.35
C ILE A 7 33.94 -27.02 -12.64
N LEU A 8 34.64 -27.22 -13.76
CA LEU A 8 34.27 -26.69 -15.07
C LEU A 8 32.91 -27.23 -15.57
N ILE A 9 32.66 -28.53 -15.37
CA ILE A 9 31.34 -29.14 -15.66
C ILE A 9 30.25 -28.52 -14.78
N TRP A 10 30.48 -28.39 -13.46
CA TRP A 10 29.49 -27.79 -12.56
C TRP A 10 29.19 -26.33 -12.91
N LEU A 11 30.21 -25.56 -13.26
CA LEU A 11 30.05 -24.17 -13.73
C LEU A 11 29.17 -24.12 -14.98
N SER A 12 29.44 -24.98 -15.97
CA SER A 12 28.65 -25.06 -17.21
C SER A 12 27.19 -25.42 -16.96
N VAL A 13 26.91 -26.33 -16.02
CA VAL A 13 25.53 -26.70 -15.63
C VAL A 13 24.81 -25.52 -14.97
N VAL A 14 25.46 -24.82 -14.02
CA VAL A 14 24.88 -23.65 -13.34
C VAL A 14 24.60 -22.51 -14.32
N VAL A 15 25.53 -22.22 -15.24
CA VAL A 15 25.35 -21.22 -16.29
C VAL A 15 24.21 -21.61 -17.24
N GLY A 16 24.11 -22.89 -17.63
CA GLY A 16 23.01 -23.39 -18.46
C GLY A 16 21.63 -23.25 -17.79
N ILE A 17 21.53 -23.53 -16.49
CA ILE A 17 20.31 -23.31 -15.70
C ILE A 17 19.97 -21.81 -15.66
N PHE A 18 20.95 -20.94 -15.42
CA PHE A 18 20.75 -19.50 -15.36
C PHE A 18 20.26 -18.92 -16.69
N ILE A 19 20.88 -19.32 -17.82
CA ILE A 19 20.44 -18.95 -19.17
C ILE A 19 19.02 -19.47 -19.45
N SER A 20 18.69 -20.69 -19.02
CA SER A 20 17.34 -21.25 -19.17
C SER A 20 16.28 -20.46 -18.38
N VAL A 21 16.59 -20.06 -17.15
CA VAL A 21 15.70 -19.21 -16.34
C VAL A 21 15.50 -17.84 -16.97
N LEU A 22 16.56 -17.22 -17.53
CA LEU A 22 16.45 -15.97 -18.27
C LEU A 22 15.61 -16.12 -19.55
N TYR A 23 15.79 -17.23 -20.29
CA TYR A 23 15.05 -17.49 -21.53
C TYR A 23 13.55 -17.77 -21.30
N TYR A 24 13.22 -18.55 -20.27
CA TYR A 24 11.83 -18.86 -19.89
C TYR A 24 11.21 -17.84 -18.93
N ARG A 25 11.88 -16.73 -18.64
CA ARG A 25 11.42 -15.66 -17.74
C ARG A 25 10.06 -15.09 -18.16
N SER A 26 9.83 -14.92 -19.46
CA SER A 26 8.56 -14.47 -20.05
C SER A 26 7.38 -15.42 -19.81
N PHE A 27 7.64 -16.69 -19.49
CA PHE A 27 6.62 -17.70 -19.16
C PHE A 27 6.45 -17.88 -17.63
N LEU A 28 7.51 -17.62 -16.85
CA LEU A 28 7.54 -17.90 -15.41
C LEU A 28 7.10 -16.72 -14.53
N PHE A 29 7.14 -15.48 -15.03
CA PHE A 29 6.89 -14.27 -14.23
C PHE A 29 5.90 -13.32 -14.90
N SER A 30 5.09 -12.60 -14.07
CA SER A 30 4.13 -11.61 -14.57
C SER A 30 4.83 -10.36 -15.15
N PRO A 31 4.16 -9.57 -16.00
CA PRO A 31 4.74 -8.38 -16.61
C PRO A 31 5.29 -7.38 -15.58
N GLU A 32 4.60 -7.20 -14.45
CA GLU A 32 4.97 -6.29 -13.36
C GLU A 32 6.28 -6.68 -12.67
N PHE A 33 6.61 -7.98 -12.65
CA PHE A 33 7.89 -8.47 -12.12
C PHE A 33 9.04 -8.26 -13.13
N ASN A 34 8.71 -8.12 -14.41
CA ASN A 34 9.69 -8.09 -15.49
C ASN A 34 10.23 -6.68 -15.79
N GLU A 35 9.42 -5.64 -15.67
CA GLU A 35 9.83 -4.24 -15.93
C GLU A 35 11.20 -3.84 -15.32
N PRO A 36 11.49 -4.02 -14.01
CA PRO A 36 12.77 -3.59 -13.43
C PRO A 36 13.97 -4.43 -13.91
N ALA A 37 13.75 -5.69 -14.31
CA ALA A 37 14.81 -6.57 -14.80
C ALA A 37 15.12 -6.34 -16.29
N ASP A 38 14.16 -5.83 -17.07
CA ASP A 38 14.39 -5.48 -18.49
C ASP A 38 15.29 -4.24 -18.64
N VAL A 39 15.18 -3.26 -17.74
CA VAL A 39 16.09 -2.11 -17.67
C VAL A 39 17.56 -2.57 -17.45
N VAL A 40 17.78 -3.48 -16.51
CA VAL A 40 19.13 -4.00 -16.21
C VAL A 40 19.67 -4.86 -17.36
N ILE A 41 18.80 -5.63 -18.04
CA ILE A 41 19.21 -6.44 -19.19
C ILE A 41 19.54 -5.58 -20.42
N SER A 42 18.85 -4.45 -20.65
CA SER A 42 19.22 -3.57 -21.77
C SER A 42 20.62 -2.98 -21.61
N GLU A 43 21.00 -2.57 -20.39
CA GLU A 43 22.33 -2.04 -20.07
C GLU A 43 23.44 -3.09 -20.25
N ILE A 44 23.15 -4.36 -19.90
CA ILE A 44 24.05 -5.50 -20.11
C ILE A 44 24.16 -5.88 -21.60
N SER A 45 23.06 -5.81 -22.36
CA SER A 45 23.02 -6.10 -23.80
C SER A 45 23.88 -5.10 -24.59
N GLU A 46 23.74 -3.80 -24.30
CA GLU A 46 24.57 -2.74 -24.90
C GLU A 46 26.06 -2.92 -24.56
N THR A 47 26.38 -3.37 -23.34
CA THR A 47 27.77 -3.60 -22.90
C THR A 47 28.42 -4.82 -23.55
N LEU A 48 27.65 -5.85 -23.92
CA LEU A 48 28.18 -7.14 -24.40
C LEU A 48 28.08 -7.36 -25.92
N ASP A 49 27.39 -6.49 -26.66
CA ASP A 49 27.07 -6.68 -28.09
C ASP A 49 26.36 -8.03 -28.35
N ILE A 50 25.49 -8.42 -27.41
CA ILE A 50 24.66 -9.62 -27.49
C ILE A 50 23.20 -9.18 -27.49
N GLU A 51 22.50 -9.48 -28.58
CA GLU A 51 21.08 -9.20 -28.74
C GLU A 51 20.25 -10.16 -27.88
N ILE A 52 19.80 -9.67 -26.71
CA ILE A 52 18.91 -10.40 -25.80
C ILE A 52 17.48 -9.93 -26.10
N PRO A 53 16.54 -10.84 -26.47
CA PRO A 53 15.19 -10.43 -26.85
C PRO A 53 14.47 -9.78 -25.68
N SER A 54 14.11 -8.51 -25.85
CA SER A 54 13.35 -7.74 -24.85
C SER A 54 11.86 -8.09 -24.88
N TYR A 55 11.20 -7.94 -23.75
CA TYR A 55 9.76 -8.11 -23.64
C TYR A 55 9.05 -6.89 -24.24
N GLN A 56 8.55 -7.01 -25.47
CA GLN A 56 7.58 -6.07 -26.01
C GLN A 56 6.17 -6.65 -25.88
N VAL A 57 5.35 -5.99 -25.06
CA VAL A 57 3.90 -6.18 -25.08
C VAL A 57 3.37 -5.61 -26.40
N SER A 58 2.92 -6.47 -27.30
CA SER A 58 2.00 -6.04 -28.35
C SER A 58 0.71 -5.57 -27.67
N THR A 59 0.46 -4.25 -27.67
CA THR A 59 -0.78 -3.66 -27.16
C THR A 59 -1.98 -3.81 -28.12
N ASP A 60 -1.75 -4.44 -29.28
CA ASP A 60 -2.80 -4.89 -30.19
C ASP A 60 -3.12 -6.37 -29.93
N GLU A 61 -4.40 -6.74 -30.04
CA GLU A 61 -4.98 -8.06 -29.75
C GLU A 61 -5.16 -8.44 -28.26
N ILE A 62 -5.88 -7.60 -27.51
CA ILE A 62 -7.00 -8.11 -26.69
C ILE A 62 -8.31 -7.54 -27.24
N GLN A 63 -8.72 -8.02 -28.42
CA GLN A 63 -10.15 -8.02 -28.73
C GLN A 63 -10.80 -9.18 -27.98
N ILE A 64 -11.48 -8.85 -26.87
CA ILE A 64 -12.40 -9.79 -26.26
C ILE A 64 -13.57 -9.94 -27.24
N ASP A 65 -13.64 -11.09 -27.91
CA ASP A 65 -14.78 -11.50 -28.72
C ASP A 65 -16.01 -11.60 -27.80
N ASN A 66 -16.80 -10.53 -27.79
CA ASN A 66 -18.10 -10.49 -27.13
C ASN A 66 -19.12 -11.27 -27.97
N THR A 67 -18.91 -12.57 -28.16
CA THR A 67 -19.95 -13.49 -28.62
C THR A 67 -20.81 -13.87 -27.41
N PRO A 68 -22.05 -13.35 -27.27
CA PRO A 68 -22.92 -13.79 -26.19
C PRO A 68 -23.29 -15.26 -26.41
N SER A 69 -22.93 -16.11 -25.44
CA SER A 69 -23.36 -17.50 -25.42
C SER A 69 -24.88 -17.55 -25.33
N SER A 70 -25.53 -17.94 -26.43
CA SER A 70 -26.97 -18.07 -26.52
C SER A 70 -27.47 -19.22 -25.64
N TYR A 71 -28.13 -18.87 -24.54
CA TYR A 71 -29.02 -19.78 -23.82
C TYR A 71 -30.44 -19.54 -24.33
N ASP A 72 -30.95 -20.50 -25.08
CA ASP A 72 -32.31 -20.52 -25.61
C ASP A 72 -33.33 -20.69 -24.47
N VAL A 73 -34.14 -19.65 -24.25
CA VAL A 73 -35.42 -19.75 -23.53
C VAL A 73 -36.45 -18.94 -24.31
N SER A 74 -37.47 -19.63 -24.80
CA SER A 74 -38.44 -19.09 -25.76
C SER A 74 -39.44 -18.10 -25.16
N GLU A 75 -39.75 -17.08 -25.97
CA GLU A 75 -41.06 -16.40 -26.13
C GLU A 75 -41.82 -15.82 -24.91
N VAL A 76 -41.99 -14.48 -24.91
CA VAL A 76 -43.29 -13.76 -25.10
C VAL A 76 -43.03 -12.22 -25.07
N PRO A 77 -43.80 -11.36 -25.77
CA PRO A 77 -43.18 -10.20 -26.46
C PRO A 77 -43.69 -8.77 -26.13
N VAL A 78 -42.86 -7.79 -26.54
CA VAL A 78 -43.20 -6.48 -27.16
C VAL A 78 -43.67 -5.27 -26.32
N ALA A 79 -43.23 -4.09 -26.81
CA ALA A 79 -43.61 -2.68 -26.54
C ALA A 79 -43.00 -1.99 -25.30
N MET A 80 -42.51 -0.75 -25.37
CA MET A 80 -42.29 0.20 -26.49
C MET A 80 -41.16 1.19 -26.11
N ALA A 81 -40.23 1.49 -27.02
CA ALA A 81 -40.08 2.78 -27.75
C ALA A 81 -39.71 4.00 -26.86
N GLU A 82 -38.48 4.52 -26.97
CA GLU A 82 -38.12 5.78 -27.69
C GLU A 82 -37.95 6.95 -26.67
N GLU A 83 -37.11 7.98 -26.83
CA GLU A 83 -36.11 8.35 -27.85
C GLU A 83 -35.09 9.37 -27.27
N SER A 84 -34.02 9.70 -28.01
CA SER A 84 -33.45 11.05 -28.29
C SER A 84 -33.42 12.16 -27.18
N ASN A 85 -32.40 13.04 -27.06
CA ASN A 85 -31.47 13.56 -28.07
C ASN A 85 -30.25 14.31 -27.44
N VAL A 86 -29.32 14.77 -28.28
CA VAL A 86 -28.02 15.40 -27.97
C VAL A 86 -28.01 16.93 -28.13
N HIS A 87 -27.41 17.66 -27.18
CA HIS A 87 -26.64 18.92 -27.38
C HIS A 87 -25.89 19.25 -26.07
N GLU A 88 -24.56 19.33 -26.00
CA GLU A 88 -23.64 20.33 -26.57
C GLU A 88 -23.95 21.79 -26.13
N LYS A 89 -23.10 22.38 -25.26
CA LYS A 89 -22.18 23.50 -25.60
C LYS A 89 -21.55 24.23 -24.38
N THR A 90 -20.22 24.22 -24.37
CA THR A 90 -19.21 25.19 -23.85
C THR A 90 -19.66 26.50 -23.17
N LEU A 91 -19.11 26.85 -21.99
CA LEU A 91 -18.01 27.85 -21.83
C LEU A 91 -17.59 28.13 -20.36
N VAL A 92 -16.36 28.62 -20.23
CA VAL A 92 -15.63 28.99 -18.99
C VAL A 92 -15.94 30.43 -18.57
N ASP A 93 -16.23 30.65 -17.29
CA ASP A 93 -16.02 31.89 -16.50
C ASP A 93 -16.41 31.59 -15.02
N VAL A 94 -15.98 32.26 -13.93
CA VAL A 94 -15.10 33.43 -13.68
C VAL A 94 -14.14 33.05 -12.52
N ALA A 95 -12.99 33.71 -12.37
CA ALA A 95 -12.21 33.76 -11.11
C ALA A 95 -12.24 35.18 -10.50
N ASP A 96 -12.64 35.32 -9.24
CA ASP A 96 -12.69 36.59 -8.48
C ASP A 96 -12.89 36.27 -6.97
N SER A 97 -12.39 37.01 -5.96
CA SER A 97 -11.36 38.04 -5.97
C SER A 97 -10.66 38.19 -4.60
N GLN A 98 -9.47 38.80 -4.66
CA GLN A 98 -8.87 39.79 -3.75
C GLN A 98 -9.49 39.97 -2.34
N ALA A 99 -8.74 39.73 -1.27
CA ALA A 99 -7.80 40.67 -0.62
C ALA A 99 -8.49 41.74 0.26
N VAL A 100 -8.17 41.73 1.56
CA VAL A 100 -8.52 42.80 2.51
C VAL A 100 -7.24 43.46 3.00
N GLU A 101 -7.30 44.78 3.10
CA GLU A 101 -6.17 45.67 3.29
C GLU A 101 -5.60 45.70 4.73
N GLN A 102 -4.32 46.05 4.79
CA GLN A 102 -3.70 47.03 5.70
C GLN A 102 -4.30 47.25 7.09
N ALA A 103 -3.46 47.09 8.12
CA ALA A 103 -2.97 48.25 8.90
C ALA A 103 -1.82 47.82 9.83
N MET A 104 -0.57 48.12 9.45
CA MET A 104 0.52 48.19 10.43
C MET A 104 0.51 49.59 11.04
N THR A 105 0.12 49.68 12.31
CA THR A 105 0.36 50.85 13.16
C THR A 105 1.24 50.42 14.32
N GLU A 106 2.49 50.89 14.32
CA GLU A 106 3.36 50.76 15.50
C GLU A 106 2.86 51.65 16.63
N PRO A 107 2.81 51.14 17.88
CA PRO A 107 2.88 51.97 19.06
C PRO A 107 4.25 51.80 19.72
N SER A 108 5.07 52.85 19.68
CA SER A 108 6.17 53.01 20.64
C SER A 108 5.62 53.25 22.05
N PRO A 109 6.08 52.52 23.08
CA PRO A 109 5.86 52.88 24.47
C PRO A 109 7.18 53.37 25.10
N SER A 110 7.41 54.68 25.05
CA SER A 110 8.41 55.32 25.90
C SER A 110 7.85 55.42 27.33
N GLY A 111 8.19 54.45 28.18
CA GLY A 111 7.84 54.43 29.60
C GLY A 111 9.10 54.43 30.47
N GLU A 112 9.24 55.43 31.34
CA GLU A 112 10.29 55.45 32.35
C GLU A 112 10.10 54.28 33.34
N ILE A 113 11.14 53.46 33.55
CA ILE A 113 11.18 52.50 34.65
C ILE A 113 12.33 52.89 35.58
N ASN A 114 11.96 53.63 36.63
CA ASN A 114 12.87 54.02 37.69
C ASN A 114 12.89 52.92 38.76
N SER A 115 13.72 51.90 38.57
CA SER A 115 13.95 50.85 39.58
C SER A 115 15.36 50.28 39.49
N GLN A 116 16.06 50.34 40.63
CA GLN A 116 17.36 49.73 40.86
C GLN A 116 17.22 48.19 40.92
N LEU A 117 17.02 47.57 39.76
CA LEU A 117 17.05 46.12 39.58
C LEU A 117 18.50 45.68 39.44
N ASP A 118 18.92 44.72 40.27
CA ASP A 118 20.28 44.20 40.18
C ASP A 118 20.44 43.40 38.88
N MET A 119 21.38 43.83 38.05
CA MET A 119 21.77 43.12 36.83
C MET A 119 22.21 41.67 37.11
N SER A 120 22.69 41.36 38.32
CA SER A 120 23.01 39.99 38.73
C SER A 120 21.76 39.10 38.81
N GLU A 121 20.65 39.64 39.30
CA GLU A 121 19.38 38.94 39.51
C GLU A 121 18.68 38.68 38.16
N ILE A 122 18.66 39.69 37.27
CA ILE A 122 18.17 39.54 35.88
C ILE A 122 18.98 38.49 35.12
N VAL A 123 20.32 38.53 35.21
CA VAL A 123 21.19 37.57 34.52
C VAL A 123 21.00 36.15 35.06
N ASN A 124 20.72 35.98 36.35
CA ASN A 124 20.44 34.66 36.93
C ASN A 124 19.07 34.12 36.49
N ALA A 125 18.01 34.95 36.54
CA ALA A 125 16.69 34.56 36.05
C ALA A 125 16.71 34.16 34.55
N VAL A 126 17.41 34.92 33.71
CA VAL A 126 17.57 34.56 32.28
C VAL A 126 18.33 33.25 32.10
N LYS A 127 19.41 33.00 32.86
CA LYS A 127 20.13 31.72 32.82
C LYS A 127 19.23 30.55 33.26
N GLU A 128 18.43 30.73 34.29
CA GLU A 128 17.51 29.72 34.81
C GLU A 128 16.44 29.38 33.77
N THR A 129 15.77 30.38 33.20
CA THR A 129 14.80 30.19 32.10
C THR A 129 15.42 29.54 30.86
N VAL A 130 16.64 29.92 30.47
CA VAL A 130 17.34 29.32 29.32
C VAL A 130 17.72 27.86 29.61
N ASN A 131 18.17 27.54 30.83
CA ASN A 131 18.50 26.17 31.21
C ASN A 131 17.25 25.28 31.25
N GLU A 132 16.15 25.76 31.83
CA GLU A 132 14.87 25.05 31.88
C GLU A 132 14.31 24.81 30.47
N ALA A 133 14.34 25.83 29.60
CA ALA A 133 13.95 25.68 28.19
C ALA A 133 14.87 24.70 27.42
N LEU A 134 16.18 24.68 27.74
CA LEU A 134 17.14 23.76 27.13
C LEU A 134 16.93 22.31 27.58
N ASP A 135 16.58 22.08 28.84
CA ASP A 135 16.27 20.74 29.35
C ASP A 135 14.91 20.23 28.84
N VAL A 136 13.89 21.09 28.73
CA VAL A 136 12.63 20.74 28.05
C VAL A 136 12.87 20.40 26.57
N PHE A 137 13.70 21.17 25.86
CA PHE A 137 14.07 20.87 24.47
C PHE A 137 14.86 19.57 24.34
N ARG A 138 15.82 19.32 25.25
CA ARG A 138 16.62 18.09 25.30
C ARG A 138 15.75 16.86 25.57
N GLU A 139 14.81 16.95 26.50
CA GLU A 139 13.92 15.84 26.84
C GLU A 139 12.95 15.55 25.68
N LYS A 140 12.34 16.58 25.08
CA LYS A 140 11.53 16.41 23.86
C LYS A 140 12.32 15.81 22.69
N SER A 141 13.58 16.19 22.53
CA SER A 141 14.47 15.62 21.50
C SER A 141 14.80 14.15 21.79
N ARG A 142 14.99 13.76 23.05
CA ARG A 142 15.20 12.36 23.44
C ARG A 142 13.97 11.50 23.17
N GLN A 143 12.79 11.95 23.60
CA GLN A 143 11.54 11.26 23.36
C GLN A 143 11.27 11.07 21.86
N GLN A 144 11.57 12.08 21.04
CA GLN A 144 11.46 11.98 19.58
C GLN A 144 12.46 10.97 18.98
N VAL A 145 13.71 10.91 19.46
CA VAL A 145 14.70 9.92 18.99
C VAL A 145 14.31 8.50 19.44
N GLU A 146 13.87 8.33 20.68
CA GLU A 146 13.45 7.04 21.22
C GLU A 146 12.20 6.51 20.51
N GLN A 147 11.22 7.37 20.24
CA GLN A 147 10.05 7.03 19.43
C GLN A 147 10.46 6.64 18.00
N VAL A 148 11.30 7.42 17.33
CA VAL A 148 11.77 7.08 15.97
C VAL A 148 12.54 5.75 15.94
N VAL A 149 13.33 5.43 16.97
CA VAL A 149 14.01 4.13 17.08
C VAL A 149 13.02 3.00 17.33
N ALA A 150 12.01 3.21 18.18
CA ALA A 150 10.95 2.23 18.45
C ALA A 150 10.09 1.97 17.21
N ASP A 151 9.66 3.01 16.50
CA ASP A 151 8.85 2.92 15.28
C ASP A 151 9.62 2.17 14.17
N ASN A 152 10.91 2.48 13.98
CA ASN A 152 11.76 1.77 13.01
C ASN A 152 11.98 0.30 13.39
N ALA A 153 12.20 0.00 14.68
CA ALA A 153 12.32 -1.38 15.16
C ALA A 153 11.01 -2.16 14.95
N SER A 154 9.87 -1.52 15.21
CA SER A 154 8.53 -2.08 15.01
C SER A 154 8.25 -2.36 13.53
N ALA A 155 8.60 -1.43 12.64
CA ALA A 155 8.46 -1.59 11.20
C ALA A 155 9.34 -2.72 10.63
N LEU A 156 10.57 -2.84 11.13
CA LEU A 156 11.44 -3.97 10.79
C LEU A 156 10.84 -5.31 11.25
N SER A 157 10.36 -5.41 12.50
CA SER A 157 9.72 -6.64 12.98
C SER A 157 8.42 -6.97 12.25
N ALA A 158 7.61 -5.97 11.88
CA ALA A 158 6.40 -6.18 11.08
C ALA A 158 6.73 -6.72 9.67
N SER A 159 7.78 -6.20 9.03
CA SER A 159 8.28 -6.69 7.74
C SER A 159 8.78 -8.14 7.83
N GLU A 160 9.54 -8.47 8.88
CA GLU A 160 10.01 -9.84 9.15
C GLU A 160 8.84 -10.82 9.38
N LEU A 161 7.83 -10.43 10.16
CA LEU A 161 6.62 -11.20 10.39
C LEU A 161 5.84 -11.42 9.08
N LEU A 162 5.65 -10.39 8.26
CA LEU A 162 4.97 -10.49 6.98
C LEU A 162 5.68 -11.45 6.02
N PHE A 163 7.00 -11.33 5.87
CA PHE A 163 7.80 -12.23 5.04
C PHE A 163 7.69 -13.69 5.52
N LYS A 164 7.83 -13.91 6.82
CA LYS A 164 7.71 -15.24 7.46
C LYS A 164 6.31 -15.84 7.28
N ALA A 165 5.26 -15.03 7.41
CA ALA A 165 3.87 -15.47 7.25
C ALA A 165 3.56 -15.89 5.79
N ARG A 166 3.98 -15.07 4.82
CA ARG A 166 3.86 -15.38 3.38
C ARG A 166 4.65 -16.63 2.99
N LEU A 167 5.88 -16.77 3.49
CA LEU A 167 6.71 -17.96 3.26
C LEU A 167 6.04 -19.24 3.82
N ALA A 168 5.46 -19.18 5.02
CA ALA A 168 4.72 -20.31 5.59
C ALA A 168 3.47 -20.65 4.76
N TYR A 169 2.72 -19.65 4.31
CA TYR A 169 1.53 -19.83 3.46
C TYR A 169 1.86 -20.48 2.11
N TRP A 170 2.92 -20.03 1.43
CA TRP A 170 3.40 -20.64 0.18
C TRP A 170 3.87 -22.08 0.38
N ASN A 171 4.55 -22.37 1.50
CA ASN A 171 4.95 -23.73 1.89
C ASN A 171 3.79 -24.61 2.39
N ARG A 172 2.54 -24.11 2.36
CA ARG A 172 1.32 -24.77 2.87
C ARG A 172 1.34 -25.09 4.36
N ASP A 173 2.25 -24.51 5.15
CA ASP A 173 2.15 -24.51 6.61
C ASP A 173 1.14 -23.44 7.06
N LEU A 174 -0.14 -23.75 6.84
CA LEU A 174 -1.24 -22.85 7.16
C LEU A 174 -1.35 -22.56 8.66
N LYS A 175 -0.78 -23.40 9.54
CA LYS A 175 -0.77 -23.18 11.00
C LYS A 175 0.30 -22.17 11.41
N ALA A 176 1.51 -22.28 10.86
CA ALA A 176 2.55 -21.27 11.06
C ALA A 176 2.16 -19.94 10.43
N ALA A 177 1.55 -19.95 9.24
CA ALA A 177 1.01 -18.75 8.60
C ALA A 177 -0.06 -18.08 9.47
N GLU A 178 -1.10 -18.82 9.90
CA GLU A 178 -2.15 -18.30 10.80
C GLU A 178 -1.56 -17.63 12.04
N LYS A 179 -0.65 -18.32 12.74
CA LYS A 179 -0.01 -17.76 13.94
C LYS A 179 0.74 -16.45 13.64
N THR A 180 1.53 -16.44 12.58
CA THR A 180 2.40 -15.29 12.26
C THR A 180 1.60 -14.09 11.74
N TYR A 181 0.50 -14.32 11.00
CA TYR A 181 -0.40 -13.24 10.61
C TYR A 181 -1.20 -12.68 11.80
N ILE A 182 -1.61 -13.50 12.77
CA ILE A 182 -2.23 -13.00 14.01
C ILE A 182 -1.26 -12.07 14.75
N GLU A 183 -0.02 -12.54 14.97
CA GLU A 183 1.08 -11.77 15.58
C GLU A 183 1.35 -10.45 14.83
N LEU A 184 1.26 -10.46 13.50
CA LEU A 184 1.34 -9.24 12.68
C LEU A 184 0.15 -8.30 12.89
N THR A 185 -1.09 -8.80 12.89
CA THR A 185 -2.30 -7.95 13.10
C THR A 185 -2.42 -7.40 14.52
N GLU A 186 -1.73 -7.99 15.50
CA GLU A 186 -1.57 -7.44 16.85
C GLU A 186 -0.52 -6.32 16.92
N MET A 187 0.42 -6.28 15.97
CA MET A 187 1.49 -5.28 15.88
C MET A 187 1.15 -4.10 14.95
N VAL A 188 0.47 -4.34 13.83
CA VAL A 188 0.14 -3.32 12.82
C VAL A 188 -1.33 -3.36 12.40
N ASP A 189 -1.93 -2.19 12.28
CA ASP A 189 -3.33 -2.01 11.89
C ASP A 189 -3.47 -1.87 10.35
N ASP A 190 -2.91 -2.85 9.61
CA ASP A 190 -2.86 -2.86 8.14
C ASP A 190 -3.99 -3.72 7.54
N PRO A 191 -4.86 -3.18 6.66
CA PRO A 191 -5.87 -3.96 5.95
C PRO A 191 -5.31 -5.18 5.20
N ASN A 192 -4.07 -5.11 4.68
CA ASN A 192 -3.46 -6.22 3.94
C ASN A 192 -3.16 -7.41 4.86
N ALA A 193 -2.69 -7.17 6.08
CA ALA A 193 -2.44 -8.22 7.06
C ALA A 193 -3.72 -8.99 7.42
N TYR A 194 -4.83 -8.27 7.63
CA TYR A 194 -6.15 -8.88 7.84
C TYR A 194 -6.68 -9.62 6.60
N GLY A 195 -6.46 -9.09 5.39
CA GLY A 195 -6.84 -9.73 4.14
C GLY A 195 -6.07 -11.04 3.89
N GLU A 196 -4.76 -11.05 4.12
CA GLU A 196 -3.94 -12.26 4.00
C GLU A 196 -4.25 -13.29 5.10
N LEU A 197 -4.55 -12.87 6.33
CA LEU A 197 -5.10 -13.76 7.37
C LEU A 197 -6.44 -14.39 6.94
N GLY A 198 -7.30 -13.62 6.27
CA GLY A 198 -8.53 -14.11 5.65
C GLY A 198 -8.26 -15.21 4.61
N ASN A 199 -7.24 -15.02 3.75
CA ASN A 199 -6.82 -16.02 2.77
C ASN A 199 -6.32 -17.31 3.45
N VAL A 200 -5.59 -17.21 4.57
CA VAL A 200 -5.17 -18.39 5.35
C VAL A 200 -6.39 -19.14 5.90
N TYR A 201 -7.36 -18.45 6.51
CA TYR A 201 -8.58 -19.10 7.00
C TYR A 201 -9.43 -19.71 5.89
N TYR A 202 -9.50 -19.06 4.72
CA TYR A 202 -10.16 -19.59 3.52
C TYR A 202 -9.48 -20.89 3.06
N MET A 203 -8.15 -20.92 2.96
CA MET A 203 -7.38 -22.14 2.64
C MET A 203 -7.56 -23.26 3.67
N GLN A 204 -7.86 -22.94 4.92
CA GLN A 204 -8.19 -23.92 5.96
C GLN A 204 -9.69 -24.30 6.01
N SER A 205 -10.51 -23.85 5.05
CA SER A 205 -11.98 -24.02 5.03
C SER A 205 -12.71 -23.47 6.26
N ARG A 206 -12.12 -22.51 6.97
CA ARG A 206 -12.68 -21.85 8.17
C ARG A 206 -13.47 -20.60 7.77
N TRP A 207 -14.50 -20.77 6.94
CA TRP A 207 -15.23 -19.71 6.26
C TRP A 207 -15.64 -18.54 7.17
N LYS A 208 -16.20 -18.84 8.35
CA LYS A 208 -16.60 -17.80 9.32
C LYS A 208 -15.42 -16.94 9.81
N LYS A 209 -14.25 -17.54 10.05
CA LYS A 209 -13.07 -16.75 10.44
C LYS A 209 -12.46 -16.01 9.26
N ALA A 210 -12.57 -16.54 8.05
CA ALA A 210 -12.18 -15.83 6.83
C ALA A 210 -13.06 -14.59 6.62
N SER A 211 -14.39 -14.72 6.72
CA SER A 211 -15.32 -13.58 6.62
C SER A 211 -15.08 -12.53 7.70
N ASP A 212 -14.80 -12.95 8.94
CA ASP A 212 -14.49 -12.01 10.03
C ASP A 212 -13.17 -11.27 9.77
N ALA A 213 -12.11 -11.94 9.30
CA ALA A 213 -10.84 -11.31 8.94
C ALA A 213 -10.96 -10.36 7.74
N TYR A 214 -11.66 -10.76 6.68
CA TYR A 214 -11.95 -9.87 5.54
C TYR A 214 -12.84 -8.68 5.95
N TYR A 215 -13.76 -8.85 6.91
CA TYR A 215 -14.54 -7.74 7.46
C TYR A 215 -13.63 -6.71 8.13
N HIS A 216 -12.67 -7.15 8.96
CA HIS A 216 -11.68 -6.24 9.56
C HIS A 216 -10.87 -5.49 8.50
N ALA A 217 -10.37 -6.18 7.48
CA ALA A 217 -9.68 -5.54 6.35
C ALA A 217 -10.56 -4.50 5.64
N ALA A 218 -11.84 -4.82 5.38
CA ALA A 218 -12.78 -3.93 4.70
C ALA A 218 -13.12 -2.67 5.50
N ILE A 219 -13.23 -2.77 6.84
CA ILE A 219 -13.40 -1.59 7.70
C ILE A 219 -12.16 -0.70 7.64
N LYS A 220 -10.95 -1.27 7.71
CA LYS A 220 -9.71 -0.48 7.61
C LYS A 220 -9.55 0.21 6.25
N LEU A 221 -9.91 -0.48 5.16
CA LEU A 221 -10.00 0.11 3.82
C LEU A 221 -11.03 1.25 3.75
N LYS A 222 -12.19 1.11 4.41
CA LYS A 222 -13.19 2.19 4.54
C LYS A 222 -12.62 3.42 5.25
N ASP A 223 -11.90 3.20 6.35
CA ASP A 223 -11.34 4.27 7.17
C ASP A 223 -10.30 5.10 6.39
N ILE A 224 -9.46 4.45 5.59
CA ILE A 224 -8.49 5.11 4.68
C ILE A 224 -9.09 5.55 3.32
N LYS A 225 -10.42 5.46 3.14
CA LYS A 225 -11.17 5.84 1.91
C LYS A 225 -10.93 4.98 0.66
N HIS A 226 -10.37 3.79 0.80
CA HIS A 226 -10.25 2.78 -0.26
C HIS A 226 -11.59 2.01 -0.42
N ILE A 227 -12.66 2.74 -0.71
CA ILE A 227 -14.06 2.23 -0.70
C ILE A 227 -14.28 1.09 -1.69
N ASP A 228 -13.71 1.17 -2.91
CA ASP A 228 -13.85 0.12 -3.93
C ASP A 228 -13.27 -1.23 -3.49
N GLN A 229 -12.13 -1.19 -2.78
CA GLN A 229 -11.50 -2.39 -2.22
C GLN A 229 -12.34 -3.00 -1.10
N ALA A 230 -12.98 -2.15 -0.26
CA ALA A 230 -13.91 -2.61 0.75
C ALA A 230 -15.18 -3.25 0.16
N PHE A 231 -15.72 -2.70 -0.95
CA PHE A 231 -16.81 -3.33 -1.71
C PHE A 231 -16.38 -4.63 -2.41
N HIS A 232 -15.14 -4.74 -2.87
CA HIS A 232 -14.61 -6.01 -3.37
C HIS A 232 -14.62 -7.09 -2.28
N LEU A 233 -14.17 -6.76 -1.07
CA LEU A 233 -14.22 -7.68 0.07
C LEU A 233 -15.67 -8.01 0.49
N LEU A 234 -16.61 -7.07 0.42
CA LEU A 234 -18.04 -7.35 0.64
C LEU A 234 -18.55 -8.48 -0.28
N ARG A 235 -18.19 -8.47 -1.56
CA ARG A 235 -18.58 -9.52 -2.52
C ARG A 235 -17.98 -10.89 -2.13
N ILE A 236 -16.73 -10.92 -1.66
CA ILE A 236 -16.09 -12.15 -1.17
C ILE A 236 -16.81 -12.66 0.09
N ILE A 237 -16.99 -11.79 1.09
CA ILE A 237 -17.64 -12.11 2.37
C ILE A 237 -19.05 -12.66 2.14
N ARG A 238 -19.82 -12.11 1.20
CA ARG A 238 -21.16 -12.60 0.84
C ARG A 238 -21.19 -14.03 0.31
N GLY A 239 -20.08 -14.54 -0.23
CA GLY A 239 -19.92 -15.94 -0.60
C GLY A 239 -19.48 -16.87 0.54
N LEU A 240 -19.17 -16.32 1.73
CA LEU A 240 -18.63 -17.06 2.89
C LEU A 240 -19.58 -17.03 4.09
N ASP A 241 -20.17 -15.87 4.39
CA ASP A 241 -21.06 -15.60 5.51
C ASP A 241 -21.93 -14.37 5.21
N THR A 242 -23.23 -14.61 4.95
CA THR A 242 -24.20 -13.57 4.60
C THR A 242 -24.39 -12.55 5.73
N ASP A 243 -24.37 -13.00 6.99
CA ASP A 243 -24.65 -12.14 8.14
C ASP A 243 -23.52 -11.11 8.32
N THR A 244 -22.28 -11.51 8.06
CA THR A 244 -21.12 -10.60 8.08
C THR A 244 -21.10 -9.68 6.85
N ALA A 245 -21.57 -10.15 5.70
CA ALA A 245 -21.70 -9.31 4.51
C ALA A 245 -22.73 -8.19 4.70
N ASP A 246 -23.91 -8.50 5.24
CA ASP A 246 -24.98 -7.52 5.42
C ASP A 246 -24.62 -6.47 6.48
N ARG A 247 -23.88 -6.88 7.52
CA ARG A 247 -23.23 -5.95 8.47
C ARG A 247 -22.23 -5.03 7.77
N LEU A 248 -21.34 -5.57 6.92
CA LEU A 248 -20.37 -4.75 6.21
C LEU A 248 -21.04 -3.79 5.21
N GLN A 249 -22.06 -4.25 4.48
CA GLN A 249 -22.83 -3.39 3.57
C GLN A 249 -23.42 -2.19 4.31
N THR A 250 -24.01 -2.42 5.49
CA THR A 250 -24.53 -1.35 6.36
C THR A 250 -23.42 -0.38 6.78
N GLU A 251 -22.23 -0.88 7.11
CA GLU A 251 -21.09 -0.05 7.52
C GLU A 251 -20.47 0.77 6.39
N LEU A 252 -20.49 0.29 5.15
CA LEU A 252 -20.03 1.03 3.98
C LEU A 252 -21.03 2.13 3.58
N GLN A 253 -22.34 1.81 3.60
CA GLN A 253 -23.41 2.77 3.27
C GLN A 253 -23.50 3.95 4.25
N ARG A 254 -23.09 3.78 5.52
CA ARG A 254 -23.05 4.86 6.53
C ARG A 254 -21.97 5.91 6.30
N SER A 255 -21.08 5.71 5.33
CA SER A 255 -19.93 6.60 5.07
C SER A 255 -19.96 7.23 3.67
N SER A 256 -21.12 7.14 2.99
CA SER A 256 -21.45 7.79 1.71
C SER A 256 -22.37 8.98 1.94
#